data_AF-A0A2J8QYD4-F1
#
_entry.id   AF-A0A2J8QYD4-F1
#
_cell.length_a   1.000
_cell.length_b   1.000
_cell.length_c   1.000
_cell.angle_alpha   90.00
_cell.angle_beta   90.00
_cell.angle_gamma   90.00
#
_symmetry.space_group_name_H-M   'P 1'
#
loop_
_entity.id
_entity.type
_entity.pdbx_description
1 polymer ?
#
loop_
_entity_poly.entity_id
_entity_poly.type
_entity_poly.pdbx_seq_one_letter_code
_entity_poly.pdbx_strand_id
1 'polypeptide(L)'
;MAPGSRTSLLLAFALLCLPWLQEAGAVQTVPLSRLFDHAMLQAHRAHQLAIDTYQEFEEAYIPKDQKYSFLHDSQTSFCFSDSIPTPSNMEETQHKSNLELLRISLLLIESWLEPVRFLRSMFANNLVYDTSDSDDYHLLKDLEEGIQTLMRVRVAPGVANPGTPLAS
;
A
#
# COMPACT_ATOMS: atom_id res chain seq x y z
N MET A 1 34.49 -32.68 -37.84
CA MET A 1 33.64 -32.24 -36.71
C MET A 1 33.04 -30.89 -37.05
N ALA A 2 31.76 -30.86 -37.41
CA ALA A 2 31.11 -29.64 -37.91
C ALA A 2 30.66 -28.75 -36.74
N PRO A 3 31.05 -27.46 -36.70
CA PRO A 3 30.69 -26.53 -35.61
C PRO A 3 29.24 -26.04 -35.65
N GLY A 4 28.40 -26.51 -36.59
CA GLY A 4 27.05 -25.99 -36.84
C GLY A 4 25.93 -26.48 -35.91
N SER A 5 26.18 -27.49 -35.06
CA SER A 5 25.10 -28.12 -34.26
C SER A 5 24.66 -27.26 -33.08
N ARG A 6 25.60 -26.61 -32.38
CA ARG A 6 25.31 -25.80 -31.18
C ARG A 6 24.65 -24.47 -31.51
N THR A 7 25.08 -23.82 -32.60
CA THR A 7 24.49 -22.56 -33.06
C THR A 7 23.08 -22.76 -33.61
N SER A 8 22.84 -23.90 -34.29
CA SER A 8 21.51 -24.29 -34.76
C SER A 8 20.53 -24.59 -33.61
N LEU A 9 20.99 -25.24 -32.54
CA LEU A 9 20.18 -25.50 -31.33
C LEU A 9 19.81 -24.22 -30.59
N LEU A 10 20.75 -23.27 -30.46
CA LEU A 10 20.49 -21.97 -29.83
C LEU A 10 19.51 -21.12 -30.64
N LEU A 11 19.63 -21.13 -31.97
CA LEU A 11 18.67 -20.46 -32.86
C LEU A 11 17.28 -21.09 -32.78
N ALA A 12 17.18 -22.43 -32.76
CA ALA A 12 15.92 -23.12 -32.60
C ALA A 12 15.25 -22.79 -31.26
N PHE A 13 16.04 -22.75 -30.17
CA PHE A 13 15.55 -22.36 -28.85
C PHE A 13 15.06 -20.90 -28.84
N ALA A 14 15.83 -19.96 -29.39
CA ALA A 14 15.42 -18.56 -29.48
C ALA A 14 14.12 -18.38 -30.29
N LEU A 15 13.99 -19.08 -31.42
CA LEU A 15 12.78 -19.04 -32.26
C LEU A 15 11.56 -19.68 -31.57
N LEU A 16 11.76 -20.72 -30.78
CA LEU A 16 10.70 -21.35 -29.97
C LEU A 16 10.27 -20.46 -28.79
N CYS A 17 11.19 -19.66 -28.24
CA CYS A 17 10.92 -18.72 -27.16
C CYS A 17 10.38 -17.37 -27.65
N LEU A 18 10.51 -17.03 -28.94
CA LEU A 18 10.07 -15.77 -29.53
C LEU A 18 8.56 -15.50 -29.32
N PRO A 19 7.65 -16.47 -29.56
CA PRO A 19 6.22 -16.30 -29.30
C PRO A 19 5.95 -16.01 -27.81
N TRP A 20 6.62 -16.72 -26.91
CA TRP A 20 6.48 -16.52 -25.46
C TRP A 20 6.99 -15.14 -25.02
N LEU A 21 8.07 -14.64 -25.63
CA LEU A 21 8.57 -13.29 -25.41
C LEU A 21 7.62 -12.21 -25.95
N GLN A 22 6.87 -12.52 -27.01
CA GLN A 22 5.92 -11.59 -27.62
C GLN A 22 4.62 -11.51 -26.81
N GLU A 23 4.15 -12.65 -26.27
CA GLU A 23 3.10 -12.71 -25.24
C GLU A 23 3.54 -12.04 -23.93
N ALA A 24 4.81 -12.17 -23.52
CA ALA A 24 5.37 -11.48 -22.37
C ALA A 24 5.59 -9.97 -22.60
N GLY A 25 5.73 -9.55 -23.87
CA GLY A 25 5.81 -8.14 -24.29
C GLY A 25 4.45 -7.45 -24.32
N ALA A 26 3.36 -8.22 -24.44
CA ALA A 26 2.00 -7.76 -24.19
C ALA A 26 1.71 -7.77 -22.68
N VAL A 27 2.56 -7.10 -21.89
CA VAL A 27 2.21 -6.77 -20.50
C VAL A 27 0.91 -5.99 -20.58
N GLN A 28 -0.22 -6.58 -20.14
CA GLN A 28 -1.44 -5.83 -19.91
C GLN A 28 -1.09 -4.75 -18.89
N THR A 29 -0.91 -3.52 -19.38
CA THR A 29 -0.66 -2.39 -18.51
C THR A 29 -1.95 -2.15 -17.74
N VAL A 30 -1.93 -2.49 -16.45
CA VAL A 30 -3.05 -2.19 -15.57
C VAL A 30 -3.24 -0.68 -15.58
N PRO A 31 -4.43 -0.16 -15.92
CA PRO A 31 -4.66 1.28 -15.95
C PRO A 31 -4.35 1.91 -14.60
N LEU A 32 -3.73 3.09 -14.61
CA LEU A 32 -3.38 3.82 -13.39
C LEU A 32 -4.60 4.07 -12.49
N SER A 33 -5.78 4.31 -13.08
CA SER A 33 -7.04 4.43 -12.34
C SER A 33 -7.38 3.18 -11.53
N ARG A 34 -7.22 1.98 -12.11
CA ARG A 34 -7.48 0.73 -11.40
C ARG A 34 -6.52 0.51 -10.24
N LEU A 35 -5.28 0.96 -10.36
CA LEU A 35 -4.31 0.92 -9.25
C LEU A 35 -4.75 1.85 -8.11
N PHE A 36 -5.22 3.05 -8.43
CA PHE A 36 -5.79 3.97 -7.43
C PHE A 36 -7.07 3.42 -6.79
N ASP A 37 -8.01 2.91 -7.59
CA ASP A 37 -9.27 2.35 -7.09
C ASP A 37 -9.01 1.21 -6.10
N HIS A 38 -8.07 0.33 -6.44
CA HIS A 38 -7.67 -0.77 -5.57
C HIS A 38 -7.02 -0.28 -4.27
N ALA A 39 -6.04 0.63 -4.35
CA ALA A 39 -5.39 1.20 -3.18
C ALA A 39 -6.39 1.94 -2.27
N MET A 40 -7.31 2.72 -2.86
CA MET A 40 -8.35 3.43 -2.11
C MET A 40 -9.33 2.48 -1.42
N LEU A 41 -9.72 1.40 -2.09
CA LEU A 41 -10.57 0.37 -1.49
C LEU A 41 -9.89 -0.28 -0.28
N GLN A 42 -8.61 -0.63 -0.39
CA GLN A 42 -7.86 -1.24 0.71
C GLN A 42 -7.64 -0.24 1.86
N ALA A 43 -7.30 1.01 1.57
CA ALA A 43 -7.19 2.06 2.58
C ALA A 43 -8.52 2.28 3.33
N HIS A 44 -9.65 2.26 2.60
CA HIS A 44 -10.96 2.39 3.21
C HIS A 44 -11.27 1.21 4.14
N ARG A 45 -11.01 -0.03 3.70
CA ARG A 45 -11.17 -1.22 4.55
C ARG A 45 -10.31 -1.15 5.80
N ALA A 46 -9.04 -0.76 5.67
CA ALA A 46 -8.13 -0.63 6.80
C ALA A 46 -8.63 0.41 7.80
N HIS A 47 -9.16 1.52 7.31
CA HIS A 47 -9.75 2.56 8.15
C HIS A 47 -11.00 2.09 8.89
N GLN A 48 -11.93 1.40 8.22
CA GLN A 48 -13.14 0.87 8.86
C GLN A 48 -12.79 -0.12 9.97
N LEU A 49 -11.94 -1.09 9.65
CA LEU A 49 -11.46 -2.08 10.61
C LEU A 49 -10.80 -1.44 11.84
N ALA A 50 -9.97 -0.39 11.64
CA ALA A 50 -9.35 0.33 12.74
C ALA A 50 -10.39 1.05 13.63
N ILE A 51 -11.41 1.67 13.02
CA ILE A 51 -12.50 2.31 13.77
C ILE A 51 -13.28 1.26 14.55
N ASP A 52 -13.71 0.18 13.91
CA ASP A 52 -14.53 -0.86 14.52
C ASP A 52 -13.81 -1.51 15.70
N THR A 53 -12.54 -1.87 15.51
CA THR A 53 -11.69 -2.45 16.56
C THR A 53 -11.50 -1.49 17.74
N TYR A 54 -11.25 -0.21 17.46
CA TYR A 54 -11.10 0.79 18.51
C TYR A 54 -12.40 1.00 19.30
N GLN A 55 -13.54 1.06 18.61
CA GLN A 55 -14.85 1.22 19.24
C GLN A 55 -15.19 0.02 20.13
N GLU A 56 -15.01 -1.21 19.64
CA GLU A 56 -15.21 -2.42 20.44
C GLU A 56 -14.32 -2.44 21.69
N PHE A 57 -13.05 -2.07 21.55
CA PHE A 57 -12.14 -1.97 22.69
C PHE A 57 -12.58 -0.88 23.69
N GLU A 58 -12.92 0.31 23.20
CA GLU A 58 -13.35 1.41 24.05
C GLU A 58 -14.62 1.04 24.85
N GLU A 59 -15.61 0.44 24.20
CA GLU A 59 -16.87 0.05 24.84
C GLU A 59 -16.70 -1.09 25.85
N ALA A 60 -15.81 -2.05 25.57
CA ALA A 60 -15.59 -3.20 26.43
C ALA A 60 -14.71 -2.89 27.65
N TYR A 61 -13.73 -1.99 27.51
CA TYR A 61 -12.65 -1.84 28.49
C TYR A 61 -12.47 -0.44 29.09
N ILE A 62 -13.03 0.62 28.49
CA ILE A 62 -12.87 1.99 28.98
C ILE A 62 -14.13 2.46 29.72
N PRO A 63 -14.04 2.78 31.04
CA PRO A 63 -15.17 3.33 31.78
C PRO A 63 -15.72 4.62 31.15
N LYS A 64 -17.04 4.78 31.14
CA LYS A 64 -17.70 5.93 30.48
C LYS A 64 -17.27 7.30 31.01
N ASP A 65 -16.92 7.36 32.29
CA ASP A 65 -16.39 8.56 32.97
C ASP A 65 -14.94 8.87 32.60
N GLN A 66 -14.20 7.90 32.06
CA GLN A 66 -12.84 8.07 31.54
C GLN A 66 -12.79 8.16 30.00
N LYS A 67 -13.94 8.08 29.33
CA LYS A 67 -14.04 8.25 27.88
C LYS A 67 -13.46 9.62 27.50
N TYR A 68 -12.53 9.64 26.54
CA TYR A 68 -11.77 10.83 26.11
C TYR A 68 -10.71 11.39 27.07
N SER A 69 -10.41 10.72 28.19
CA SER A 69 -9.33 11.15 29.10
C SER A 69 -7.97 11.30 28.41
N PHE A 70 -7.69 10.46 27.41
CA PHE A 70 -6.49 10.54 26.56
C PHE A 70 -6.34 11.85 25.76
N LEU A 71 -7.44 12.59 25.53
CA LEU A 71 -7.39 13.92 24.88
C LEU A 71 -6.86 15.00 25.83
N HIS A 72 -6.99 14.79 27.14
CA HIS A 72 -6.59 15.75 28.17
C HIS A 72 -5.16 15.52 28.67
N ASP A 73 -4.61 14.31 28.49
CA ASP A 73 -3.27 13.93 28.92
C ASP A 73 -2.38 13.54 27.72
N SER A 74 -2.07 14.54 26.89
CA SER A 74 -1.29 14.40 25.65
C SER A 74 0.13 13.89 25.85
N GLN A 75 0.62 13.81 27.10
CA GLN A 75 1.92 13.22 27.41
C GLN A 75 1.89 11.68 27.43
N THR A 76 0.71 11.06 27.39
CA THR A 76 0.55 9.60 27.46
C THR A 76 0.04 8.93 26.17
N SER A 77 -0.49 9.72 25.23
CA SER A 77 -1.00 9.23 23.94
C SER A 77 0.00 9.51 22.80
N PHE A 78 1.02 8.65 22.69
CA PHE A 78 1.98 8.72 21.59
C PHE A 78 1.51 7.87 20.41
N CYS A 79 1.38 8.47 19.22
CA CYS A 79 1.12 7.72 18.00
C CYS A 79 2.44 7.43 17.28
N PHE A 80 2.60 6.22 16.73
CA PHE A 80 3.77 5.86 15.92
C PHE A 80 3.97 6.80 14.71
N SER A 81 2.91 7.49 14.29
CA SER A 81 2.91 8.44 13.18
C SER A 81 3.27 9.88 13.56
N ASP A 82 3.49 10.23 14.83
CA ASP A 82 3.63 11.63 15.28
C ASP A 82 4.83 12.37 14.65
N SER A 83 5.86 11.62 14.25
CA SER A 83 7.05 12.18 13.58
C SER A 83 6.88 12.38 12.07
N ILE A 84 5.77 11.89 11.50
CA ILE A 84 5.52 11.96 10.05
C ILE A 84 4.85 13.31 9.75
N PRO A 85 5.36 14.10 8.79
CA PRO A 85 4.84 15.44 8.50
C PRO A 85 3.55 15.38 7.66
N THR A 86 2.48 14.86 8.27
CA THR A 86 1.16 14.74 7.64
C THR A 86 0.49 16.10 7.47
N PRO A 87 -0.14 16.37 6.32
CA PRO A 87 -0.90 17.60 6.17
C PRO A 87 -2.08 17.62 7.15
N SER A 88 -2.23 18.72 7.89
CA SER A 88 -3.29 18.84 8.90
C SER A 88 -4.63 19.31 8.33
N ASN A 89 -4.62 19.85 7.10
CA ASN A 89 -5.80 20.40 6.46
C ASN A 89 -5.70 20.34 4.92
N MET A 90 -6.78 20.73 4.25
CA MET A 90 -6.90 20.71 2.80
C MET A 90 -5.95 21.70 2.12
N GLU A 91 -5.68 22.86 2.73
CA GLU A 91 -4.73 23.84 2.20
C GLU A 91 -3.33 23.24 2.14
N GLU A 92 -2.82 22.70 3.26
CA GLU A 92 -1.51 22.06 3.31
C GLU A 92 -1.40 20.85 2.38
N THR A 93 -2.50 20.09 2.22
CA THR A 93 -2.57 18.97 1.27
C THR A 93 -2.37 19.45 -0.17
N GLN A 94 -3.01 20.54 -0.58
CA GLN A 94 -2.91 21.10 -1.93
C GLN A 94 -1.53 21.68 -2.23
N HIS A 95 -0.77 22.07 -1.21
CA HIS A 95 0.59 22.57 -1.36
C HIS A 95 1.64 21.46 -1.54
N LYS A 96 1.29 20.18 -1.35
CA LYS A 96 2.19 19.05 -1.52
C LYS A 96 2.03 18.43 -2.91
N SER A 97 3.14 18.00 -3.51
CA SER A 97 3.07 17.25 -4.76
C SER A 97 2.44 15.87 -4.57
N ASN A 98 1.90 15.32 -5.65
CA ASN A 98 1.35 13.96 -5.64
C ASN A 98 2.35 12.89 -5.13
N LEU A 99 3.64 13.05 -5.44
CA LEU A 99 4.67 12.12 -5.00
C LEU A 99 4.96 12.27 -3.51
N GLU A 100 4.96 13.50 -2.98
CA GLU A 100 5.08 13.75 -1.55
C GLU A 100 3.90 13.15 -0.78
N LEU A 101 2.67 13.34 -1.28
CA LEU A 101 1.48 12.73 -0.67
C LEU A 101 1.59 11.21 -0.64
N LEU A 102 1.97 10.57 -1.76
CA LEU A 102 2.20 9.12 -1.81
C LEU A 102 3.30 8.67 -0.83
N ARG A 103 4.38 9.45 -0.69
CA ARG A 103 5.47 9.15 0.25
C ARG A 103 5.01 9.26 1.70
N ILE A 104 4.23 10.29 2.03
CA ILE A 104 3.63 10.45 3.37
C ILE A 104 2.67 9.27 3.65
N SER A 105 1.82 8.91 2.69
CA SER A 105 0.94 7.74 2.82
C SER A 105 1.73 6.45 3.05
N LEU A 106 2.83 6.23 2.32
CA LEU A 106 3.69 5.06 2.51
C LEU A 106 4.26 5.00 3.93
N LEU A 107 4.83 6.11 4.41
CA LEU A 107 5.39 6.20 5.77
C LEU A 107 4.33 5.91 6.84
N LEU A 108 3.10 6.40 6.65
CA LEU A 108 1.99 6.11 7.55
C LEU A 108 1.73 4.60 7.60
N ILE A 109 1.57 3.94 6.45
CA ILE A 109 1.33 2.49 6.41
C ILE A 109 2.50 1.71 7.04
N GLU A 110 3.74 2.06 6.69
CA GLU A 110 4.94 1.40 7.23
C GLU A 110 5.03 1.52 8.76
N SER A 111 4.64 2.66 9.33
CA SER A 111 4.67 2.88 10.79
C SER A 111 3.73 1.96 11.57
N TRP A 112 2.71 1.38 10.91
CA TRP A 112 1.72 0.49 11.53
C TRP A 112 2.00 -1.01 11.32
N LEU A 113 2.89 -1.39 10.40
CA LEU A 113 3.17 -2.79 10.09
C LEU A 113 3.71 -3.56 11.31
N GLU A 114 4.70 -3.00 12.01
CA GLU A 114 5.26 -3.62 13.21
C GLU A 114 4.27 -3.64 14.38
N PRO A 115 3.60 -2.52 14.75
CA PRO A 115 2.57 -2.51 15.78
C PRO A 115 1.46 -3.54 15.57
N VAL A 116 0.90 -3.65 14.35
CA VAL A 116 -0.18 -4.61 14.06
C VAL A 116 0.32 -6.05 14.16
N ARG A 117 1.53 -6.34 13.66
CA ARG A 117 2.13 -7.68 13.80
C ARG A 117 2.34 -8.03 15.28
N PHE A 118 2.80 -7.08 16.09
CA PHE A 118 3.01 -7.27 17.52
C PHE A 118 1.69 -7.51 18.25
N LEU A 119 0.67 -6.66 18.03
CA LEU A 119 -0.67 -6.83 18.61
C LEU A 119 -1.24 -8.21 18.28
N ARG A 120 -1.16 -8.64 17.01
CA ARG A 120 -1.58 -10.00 16.61
C ARG A 120 -0.87 -11.08 17.42
N SER A 121 0.44 -10.97 17.64
CA SER A 121 1.21 -11.96 18.40
C SER A 121 0.73 -12.09 19.86
N MET A 122 0.19 -11.02 20.44
CA MET A 122 -0.36 -11.04 21.80
C MET A 122 -1.67 -11.84 21.89
N PHE A 123 -2.47 -11.85 20.82
CA PHE A 123 -3.79 -12.49 20.77
C PHE A 123 -3.81 -13.84 20.05
N ALA A 124 -2.75 -14.21 19.32
CA ALA A 124 -2.64 -15.48 18.58
C ALA A 124 -2.82 -16.75 19.44
N ASN A 125 -2.72 -16.64 20.77
CA ASN A 125 -2.91 -17.74 21.72
C ASN A 125 -4.38 -17.97 22.11
N ASN A 126 -5.28 -17.05 21.79
CA ASN A 126 -6.72 -17.18 22.06
C ASN A 126 -7.43 -17.60 20.77
N LEU A 127 -7.76 -18.90 20.66
CA LEU A 127 -8.50 -19.58 19.58
C LEU A 127 -9.95 -19.07 19.35
N VAL A 128 -10.25 -17.81 19.64
CA VAL A 128 -11.60 -17.21 19.54
C VAL A 128 -11.66 -16.06 18.53
N TYR A 129 -10.52 -15.64 17.95
CA TYR A 129 -10.59 -14.74 16.78
C TYR A 129 -10.84 -15.59 15.53
N ASP A 130 -12.13 -15.88 15.36
CA ASP A 130 -12.72 -16.68 14.31
C ASP A 130 -12.38 -16.13 12.92
N THR A 131 -12.32 -17.05 11.98
CA THR A 131 -11.83 -16.92 10.61
C THR A 131 -12.55 -15.85 9.78
N SER A 132 -12.00 -14.64 9.69
CA SER A 132 -12.36 -13.67 8.65
C SER A 132 -11.15 -13.41 7.75
N ASP A 133 -11.34 -13.72 6.47
CA ASP A 133 -10.40 -13.91 5.37
C ASP A 133 -9.68 -12.62 4.89
N SER A 134 -9.29 -11.74 5.82
CA SER A 134 -8.44 -10.60 5.51
C SER A 134 -7.62 -10.24 6.74
N ASP A 135 -6.53 -10.97 6.96
CA ASP A 135 -5.53 -10.61 7.97
C ASP A 135 -5.18 -9.11 7.87
N ASP A 136 -5.44 -8.33 8.92
CA ASP A 136 -5.21 -6.87 8.97
C ASP A 136 -3.79 -6.48 8.55
N TYR A 137 -2.83 -7.33 8.88
CA TYR A 137 -1.43 -7.19 8.45
C TYR A 137 -1.28 -7.32 6.92
N HIS A 138 -1.95 -8.30 6.32
CA HIS A 138 -1.94 -8.50 4.87
C HIS A 138 -2.62 -7.32 4.16
N LEU A 139 -3.71 -6.80 4.73
CA LEU A 139 -4.36 -5.58 4.21
C LEU A 139 -3.42 -4.36 4.18
N LEU A 140 -2.66 -4.14 5.25
CA LEU A 140 -1.66 -3.07 5.29
C LEU A 140 -0.50 -3.33 4.32
N LYS A 141 -0.08 -4.59 4.15
CA LYS A 141 0.96 -4.98 3.18
C LYS A 141 0.52 -4.77 1.74
N ASP A 142 -0.70 -5.14 1.38
CA ASP A 142 -1.25 -4.90 0.05
C ASP A 142 -1.28 -3.40 -0.26
N LEU A 143 -1.62 -2.58 0.73
CA LEU A 143 -1.64 -1.12 0.58
C LEU A 143 -0.23 -0.53 0.42
N GLU A 144 0.76 -1.02 1.18
CA GLU A 144 2.18 -0.66 1.02
C GLU A 144 2.66 -0.94 -0.41
N GLU A 145 2.41 -2.15 -0.92
CA GLU A 145 2.80 -2.57 -2.26
C GLU A 145 2.09 -1.76 -3.36
N GLY A 146 0.80 -1.46 -3.14
CA GLY A 146 0.00 -0.61 -4.02
C GLY A 146 0.56 0.81 -4.13
N ILE A 147 0.89 1.44 -3.00
CA ILE A 147 1.48 2.79 -2.97
C ILE A 147 2.86 2.80 -3.63
N GLN A 148 3.72 1.82 -3.32
CA GLN A 148 5.04 1.69 -3.95
C GLN A 148 4.93 1.52 -5.47
N THR A 149 3.92 0.78 -5.94
CA THR A 149 3.65 0.62 -7.38
C THR A 149 3.20 1.92 -8.02
N LEU A 150 2.31 2.69 -7.38
CA LEU A 150 1.90 4.02 -7.84
C LEU A 150 3.09 4.99 -7.93
N MET A 151 3.99 4.95 -6.95
CA MET A 151 5.22 5.74 -6.97
C MET A 151 6.13 5.33 -8.13
N ARG A 152 6.35 4.03 -8.36
CA ARG A 152 7.16 3.53 -9.49
C ARG A 152 6.59 3.95 -10.85
N VAL A 153 5.28 3.80 -11.06
CA VAL A 153 4.62 4.17 -12.33
C VAL A 153 4.71 5.67 -12.60
N ARG A 154 4.67 6.52 -11.56
CA ARG A 154 4.82 7.98 -11.70
C ARG A 154 6.25 8.47 -11.83
N VAL A 155 7.24 7.70 -11.37
CA VAL A 155 8.68 8.04 -11.43
C VAL A 155 9.36 7.50 -12.70
N ALA A 156 8.72 6.59 -13.44
CA ALA A 156 9.27 6.04 -14.68
C ALA A 156 9.54 7.15 -15.73
N PRO A 157 10.79 7.30 -16.22
CA PRO A 157 11.11 8.30 -17.24
C PRO A 157 10.45 7.89 -18.57
N GLY A 158 9.48 8.68 -19.04
CA GLY A 158 8.95 8.57 -20.41
C GLY A 158 7.42 8.47 -20.56
N VAL A 159 6.64 8.42 -19.48
CA VAL A 159 5.18 8.51 -19.61
C VAL A 159 4.79 9.99 -19.56
N ALA A 160 4.54 10.57 -20.74
CA ALA A 160 4.02 11.93 -20.85
C ALA A 160 2.70 12.07 -20.07
N ASN A 161 2.61 13.11 -19.24
CA ASN A 161 1.34 13.51 -18.63
C ASN A 161 0.31 13.76 -19.75
N PRO A 162 -0.92 13.20 -19.69
CA PRO A 162 -1.96 13.43 -20.69
C PRO A 162 -2.54 14.87 -20.68
N GLY A 163 -1.81 15.84 -20.12
CA GLY A 163 -2.28 17.21 -19.91
C GLY A 163 -1.33 18.32 -20.38
N THR A 164 -0.21 18.01 -21.05
CA THR A 164 0.62 19.07 -21.66
C THR A 164 -0.05 19.58 -22.94
N PRO A 165 -0.43 20.86 -23.03
CA PRO A 165 -0.85 21.45 -24.29
C PRO A 165 0.35 21.49 -25.23
N LEU A 166 0.14 21.08 -26.49
CA LEU A 166 1.09 21.33 -27.57
C LEU A 166 1.25 22.84 -27.71
N ALA A 167 2.41 23.36 -27.30
CA ALA A 167 2.79 24.72 -27.61
C ALA A 167 2.92 24.85 -29.14
N SER A 168 2.15 25.77 -29.72
CA SER A 168 2.34 26.29 -31.09
C SER A 168 3.47 27.30 -31.12
#